data_AF-A0A8T5R5K4-F1
#
_entry.id   AF-A0A8T5R5K4-F1
#
_cell.length_a   1.000
_cell.length_b   1.000
_cell.length_c   1.000
_cell.angle_alpha   90.00
_cell.angle_beta   90.00
_cell.angle_gamma   90.00
#
_symmetry.space_group_name_H-M   'P 1'
#
loop_
_entity.id
_entity.type
_entity.pdbx_description
1 polymer ?
#
loop_
_entity_poly.entity_id
_entity_poly.type
_entity_poly.pdbx_seq_one_letter_code
_entity_poly.pdbx_strand_id
1 'polypeptide(L)'
;MAKVTIDARVNRTEDPAKVEEAVRQVFPDARISHEEGRVVAEARSLAMLMRKATEERIRDAARGALWRGRIDEKTTRVELSKQAAYVGRLNFNEVPHPLGDIVVTIETDDSLEHLLDEVAPPTRQEIAAREGRIMTATRRSSLHREESELEAIGSAIDTGWHELEEEEDEVFGDDEEA
;
A
#
# COMPACT_ATOMS: atom_id res chain seq x y z
N MET A 1 10.67 12.70 13.08
CA MET A 1 9.77 13.86 12.82
C MET A 1 9.48 13.87 11.33
N ALA A 2 8.33 14.38 10.87
CA ALA A 2 8.07 14.49 9.44
C ALA A 2 8.56 15.84 8.90
N LYS A 3 9.34 15.83 7.82
CA LYS A 3 9.66 17.00 7.02
C LYS A 3 8.73 17.02 5.82
N VAL A 4 8.05 18.15 5.61
CA VAL A 4 7.13 18.33 4.48
C VAL A 4 7.69 19.40 3.57
N THR A 5 7.95 19.05 2.31
CA THR A 5 8.39 19.96 1.26
C THR A 5 7.25 20.13 0.26
N ILE A 6 6.91 21.38 -0.05
CA ILE A 6 5.76 21.74 -0.89
C ILE A 6 6.26 22.54 -2.08
N ASP A 7 5.83 22.19 -3.28
CA ASP A 7 6.07 22.92 -4.53
C ASP A 7 4.74 23.13 -5.25
N ALA A 8 4.45 24.37 -5.62
CA ALA A 8 3.26 24.72 -6.38
C ALA A 8 3.60 25.72 -7.48
N ARG A 9 3.38 25.33 -8.74
CA ARG A 9 3.54 26.25 -9.88
C ARG A 9 2.49 27.35 -9.84
N VAL A 10 2.92 28.58 -10.13
CA VAL A 10 2.07 29.74 -10.36
C VAL A 10 2.05 30.05 -11.85
N ASN A 11 0.89 29.86 -12.50
CA ASN A 11 0.72 30.21 -13.90
C ASN A 11 0.57 31.72 -14.08
N ARG A 12 0.80 32.22 -15.30
CA ARG A 12 0.74 33.65 -15.63
C ARG A 12 -0.58 34.35 -15.28
N THR A 13 -1.69 33.61 -15.26
CA THR A 13 -3.02 34.13 -14.94
C THR A 13 -3.41 33.93 -13.48
N GLU A 14 -2.55 33.32 -12.67
CA GLU A 14 -2.80 33.08 -11.25
C GLU A 14 -2.16 34.17 -10.40
N ASP A 15 -2.77 34.40 -9.25
CA ASP A 15 -2.24 35.31 -8.23
C ASP A 15 -1.38 34.48 -7.26
N PRO A 16 -0.06 34.77 -7.13
CA PRO A 16 0.81 34.07 -6.19
C PRO A 16 0.26 34.05 -4.76
N ALA A 17 -0.41 35.12 -4.31
CA ALA A 17 -0.97 35.20 -2.97
C ALA A 17 -2.12 34.19 -2.75
N LYS A 18 -2.89 33.88 -3.81
CA LYS A 18 -3.95 32.85 -3.73
C LYS A 18 -3.38 31.43 -3.71
N VAL A 19 -2.26 31.20 -4.41
CA VAL A 19 -1.56 29.91 -4.37
C VAL A 19 -0.93 29.70 -2.99
N GLU A 20 -0.32 30.73 -2.43
CA GLU A 20 0.18 30.76 -1.06
C GLU A 20 -0.92 30.47 -0.04
N GLU A 21 -2.09 31.12 -0.17
CA GLU A 21 -3.25 30.85 0.66
C GLU A 21 -3.70 29.38 0.55
N ALA A 22 -3.75 28.82 -0.66
CA ALA A 22 -4.08 27.40 -0.86
C ALA A 22 -3.10 26.46 -0.13
N VAL A 23 -1.80 26.78 -0.14
CA VAL A 23 -0.81 26.02 0.63
C VAL A 23 -1.08 26.13 2.13
N ARG A 24 -1.35 27.34 2.66
CA ARG A 24 -1.64 27.55 4.09
C ARG A 24 -2.92 26.90 4.57
N GLN A 25 -3.92 26.77 3.71
CA GLN A 25 -5.16 26.06 4.03
C GLN A 25 -4.89 24.61 4.42
N VAL A 26 -3.89 23.96 3.81
CA VAL A 26 -3.51 22.57 4.11
C VAL A 26 -2.37 22.50 5.13
N PHE A 27 -1.41 23.42 5.09
CA PHE A 27 -0.23 23.47 5.95
C PHE A 27 -0.07 24.85 6.61
N PRO A 28 -0.78 25.12 7.72
CA PRO A 28 -0.78 26.45 8.36
C PRO A 28 0.58 26.88 8.91
N ASP A 29 1.45 25.93 9.25
CA ASP A 29 2.82 26.15 9.76
C ASP A 29 3.86 26.28 8.64
N ALA A 30 3.45 26.25 7.37
CA ALA A 30 4.33 26.32 6.23
C ALA A 30 5.11 27.64 6.21
N ARG A 31 6.45 27.52 6.13
CA ARG A 31 7.35 28.63 5.81
C ARG A 31 7.47 28.72 4.31
N ILE A 32 6.90 29.78 3.74
CA ILE A 32 6.74 29.94 2.30
C ILE A 32 7.79 30.89 1.73
N SER A 33 8.35 30.52 0.58
CA SER A 33 9.21 31.32 -0.27
C SER A 33 8.60 31.39 -1.67
N HIS A 34 8.84 32.50 -2.37
CA HIS A 34 8.43 32.70 -3.75
C HIS A 34 9.66 32.61 -4.64
N GLU A 35 9.64 31.67 -5.58
CA GLU A 35 10.64 31.51 -6.63
C GLU A 35 10.00 31.83 -7.98
N GLU A 36 10.79 32.05 -9.03
CA GLU A 36 10.28 32.49 -10.34
C GLU A 36 9.19 31.54 -10.89
N GLY A 37 7.92 31.96 -10.72
CA GLY A 37 6.74 31.19 -11.14
C GLY A 37 6.36 30.02 -10.22
N ARG A 38 6.85 29.99 -8.97
CA ARG A 38 6.58 28.92 -7.99
C ARG A 38 6.41 29.45 -6.58
N VAL A 39 5.52 28.80 -5.83
CA VAL A 39 5.44 28.87 -4.38
C VAL A 39 6.09 27.61 -3.83
N VAL A 40 7.15 27.78 -3.05
CA VAL A 40 7.89 26.68 -2.39
C VAL A 40 7.72 26.83 -0.90
N ALA A 41 7.51 25.74 -0.17
CA ALA A 41 7.34 25.81 1.26
C ALA A 41 7.90 24.60 2.01
N GLU A 42 8.27 24.83 3.27
CA GLU A 42 8.59 23.78 4.22
C GLU A 42 7.61 23.82 5.40
N ALA A 43 7.04 22.67 5.76
CA ALA A 43 6.20 22.49 6.94
C ALA A 43 6.70 21.32 7.79
N ARG A 44 6.24 21.27 9.05
CA ARG A 44 6.60 20.21 10.01
C ARG A 44 5.38 19.50 10.60
N SER A 45 4.18 20.02 10.34
CA SER A 45 2.92 19.45 10.84
C SER A 45 2.06 18.90 9.71
N LEU A 46 1.52 17.70 9.94
CA LEU A 46 0.45 17.11 9.12
C LEU A 46 -0.92 17.24 9.77
N ALA A 47 -1.03 17.92 10.92
CA ALA A 47 -2.24 17.93 11.74
C ALA A 47 -3.47 18.50 11.00
N MET A 48 -3.28 19.55 10.21
CA MET A 48 -4.37 20.14 9.44
C MET A 48 -4.83 19.24 8.29
N LEU A 49 -3.90 18.57 7.60
CA LEU A 49 -4.20 17.57 6.58
C LEU A 49 -5.02 16.41 7.18
N MET A 50 -4.57 15.87 8.33
CA MET A 50 -5.28 14.79 9.05
C MET A 50 -6.69 15.21 9.49
N ARG A 51 -6.81 16.44 9.99
CA ARG A 51 -8.09 17.03 10.39
C ARG A 51 -9.04 17.11 9.20
N LYS A 52 -8.61 17.70 8.08
CA LYS A 52 -9.41 17.79 6.86
C LYS A 52 -9.80 16.42 6.32
N ALA A 53 -8.87 15.47 6.25
CA ALA A 53 -9.17 14.11 5.80
C ALA A 53 -10.25 13.43 6.66
N THR A 54 -10.27 13.72 7.96
CA THR A 54 -11.29 13.22 8.89
C THR A 54 -12.62 13.96 8.74
N GLU A 55 -12.61 15.29 8.73
CA GLU A 55 -13.81 16.13 8.60
C GLU A 55 -14.54 15.88 7.27
N GLU A 56 -13.79 15.65 6.19
CA GLU A 56 -14.30 15.40 4.85
C GLU A 56 -14.60 13.91 4.58
N ARG A 57 -14.33 13.01 5.55
CA ARG A 57 -14.50 11.55 5.44
C ARG A 57 -13.74 10.92 4.25
N ILE A 58 -12.55 11.43 3.96
CA ILE A 58 -11.68 10.95 2.87
C ILE A 58 -10.38 10.30 3.38
N ARG A 59 -10.38 9.80 4.62
CA ARG A 59 -9.20 9.15 5.21
C ARG A 59 -8.68 7.99 4.36
N ASP A 60 -9.57 7.17 3.81
CA ASP A 60 -9.20 6.03 2.97
C ASP A 60 -8.55 6.49 1.66
N ALA A 61 -9.06 7.58 1.07
CA ALA A 61 -8.46 8.19 -0.11
C ALA A 61 -7.08 8.76 0.21
N ALA A 62 -6.93 9.46 1.35
CA ALA A 62 -5.64 9.97 1.81
C ALA A 62 -4.64 8.84 2.04
N ARG A 63 -5.04 7.77 2.74
CA ARG A 63 -4.23 6.56 2.97
C ARG A 63 -3.79 5.96 1.63
N GLY A 64 -4.74 5.72 0.73
CA GLY A 64 -4.46 5.17 -0.58
C GLY A 64 -3.50 6.03 -1.41
N ALA A 65 -3.70 7.36 -1.42
CA ALA A 65 -2.84 8.28 -2.14
C ALA A 65 -1.39 8.27 -1.59
N LEU A 66 -1.24 8.33 -0.26
CA LEU A 66 0.08 8.29 0.38
C LEU A 66 0.80 6.96 0.16
N TRP A 67 0.09 5.84 0.17
CA TRP A 67 0.66 4.53 -0.15
C TRP A 67 1.08 4.40 -1.61
N ARG A 68 0.24 4.86 -2.56
CA ARG A 68 0.57 4.85 -4.00
C ARG A 68 1.72 5.79 -4.33
N GLY A 69 1.81 6.92 -3.62
CA GLY A 69 2.84 7.93 -3.77
C GLY A 69 4.19 7.58 -3.14
N ARG A 70 4.32 6.39 -2.55
CA ARG A 70 5.57 5.94 -1.92
C ARG A 70 6.71 5.95 -2.94
N ILE A 71 7.79 6.66 -2.58
CA ILE A 71 9.04 6.69 -3.34
C ILE A 71 10.00 5.63 -2.79
N ASP A 72 10.16 5.58 -1.47
CA ASP A 72 11.05 4.65 -0.77
C ASP A 72 10.50 4.31 0.64
N GLU A 73 11.33 3.80 1.55
CA GLU A 73 10.91 3.42 2.91
C GLU A 73 10.63 4.59 3.86
N LYS A 74 10.99 5.81 3.47
CA LYS A 74 10.93 7.03 4.28
C LYS A 74 10.24 8.20 3.61
N THR A 75 10.00 8.10 2.30
CA THR A 75 9.52 9.21 1.47
C THR A 75 8.25 8.82 0.71
N THR A 76 7.25 9.71 0.76
CA THR A 76 6.08 9.64 -0.12
C THR A 76 5.81 11.00 -0.75
N ARG A 77 5.25 10.99 -1.97
CA ARG A 77 4.88 12.19 -2.71
C ARG A 77 3.45 12.07 -3.20
N VAL A 78 2.66 13.10 -2.92
CA VAL A 78 1.26 13.20 -3.35
C VAL A 78 1.02 14.54 -4.03
N GLU A 79 0.00 14.57 -4.89
CA GLU A 79 -0.44 15.78 -5.57
C GLU A 79 -1.82 16.18 -5.05
N LEU A 80 -1.94 17.43 -4.60
CA LEU A 80 -3.19 17.99 -4.10
C LEU A 80 -3.73 19.01 -5.09
N SER A 81 -5.04 18.99 -5.32
CA SER A 81 -5.68 19.99 -6.17
C SER A 81 -5.49 21.39 -5.57
N LYS A 82 -4.76 22.23 -6.28
CA LYS A 82 -4.52 23.64 -5.90
C LYS A 82 -5.81 24.44 -5.74
N GLN A 83 -6.80 24.16 -6.60
CA GLN A 83 -8.10 24.86 -6.58
C GLN A 83 -8.96 24.42 -5.40
N ALA A 84 -8.99 23.12 -5.07
CA ALA A 84 -9.69 22.64 -3.89
C ALA A 84 -9.04 23.18 -2.60
N ALA A 85 -7.72 23.19 -2.54
CA ALA A 85 -6.97 23.71 -1.41
C ALA A 85 -7.26 25.20 -1.15
N TYR A 86 -7.39 26.02 -2.20
CA TYR A 86 -7.74 27.44 -2.07
C TYR A 86 -9.08 27.66 -1.34
N VAL A 87 -10.08 26.80 -1.60
CA VAL A 87 -11.39 26.86 -0.92
C VAL A 87 -11.42 26.04 0.38
N GLY A 88 -10.25 25.63 0.89
CA GLY A 88 -10.10 24.91 2.15
C GLY A 88 -10.50 23.43 2.09
N ARG A 89 -10.58 22.83 0.90
CA ARG A 89 -10.92 21.41 0.69
C ARG A 89 -9.68 20.59 0.39
N LEU A 90 -9.67 19.33 0.81
CA LEU A 90 -8.61 18.37 0.50
C LEU A 90 -9.03 17.46 -0.66
N ASN A 91 -8.28 17.47 -1.75
CA ASN A 91 -8.50 16.58 -2.89
C ASN A 91 -7.15 16.08 -3.42
N PHE A 92 -7.00 14.76 -3.51
CA PHE A 92 -5.80 14.09 -4.01
C PHE A 92 -5.96 13.80 -5.49
N ASN A 93 -5.02 14.25 -6.31
CA ASN A 93 -5.00 13.97 -7.73
C ASN A 93 -4.08 12.79 -8.03
N GLU A 94 -4.57 11.84 -8.84
CA GLU A 94 -3.76 10.73 -9.35
C GLU A 94 -3.10 11.05 -10.69
N VAL A 95 -3.66 12.03 -11.40
CA VAL A 95 -3.17 12.52 -12.69
C VAL A 95 -2.92 14.02 -12.56
N PRO A 96 -1.76 14.53 -13.04
CA PRO A 96 -1.44 15.94 -12.96
C PRO A 96 -2.53 16.82 -13.57
N HIS A 97 -3.00 17.81 -12.80
CA HIS A 97 -4.00 18.75 -13.30
C HIS A 97 -3.39 19.74 -14.31
N PRO A 98 -4.10 20.13 -15.39
CA PRO A 98 -3.57 21.04 -16.41
C PRO A 98 -3.10 22.41 -15.89
N LEU A 99 -3.72 22.89 -14.80
CA LEU A 99 -3.34 24.14 -14.13
C LEU A 99 -2.25 23.96 -13.05
N GLY A 100 -1.73 22.75 -12.92
CA GLY A 100 -0.77 22.37 -11.90
C GLY A 100 -1.41 22.13 -10.53
N ASP A 101 -0.72 21.30 -9.77
CA ASP A 101 -1.11 20.87 -8.43
C ASP A 101 -0.15 21.39 -7.37
N ILE A 102 -0.54 21.25 -6.11
CA ILE A 102 0.35 21.41 -4.97
C ILE A 102 1.01 20.05 -4.77
N VAL A 103 2.30 19.97 -5.13
CA VAL A 103 3.11 18.77 -4.92
C VAL A 103 3.58 18.77 -3.48
N VAL A 104 3.29 17.70 -2.75
CA VAL A 104 3.68 17.53 -1.36
C VAL A 104 4.58 16.30 -1.25
N THR A 105 5.82 16.52 -0.84
CA THR A 105 6.76 15.46 -0.49
C THR A 105 6.87 15.39 1.03
N ILE A 106 6.66 14.21 1.58
CA ILE A 106 6.72 13.95 3.02
C ILE A 106 7.86 12.96 3.26
N GLU A 107 8.81 13.36 4.08
CA GLU A 107 9.97 12.58 4.50
C GLU A 107 9.89 12.33 6.01
N THR A 108 10.24 11.13 6.46
CA THR A 108 10.33 10.78 7.89
C THR A 108 11.66 10.15 8.24
N ASP A 109 12.16 10.40 9.44
CA ASP A 109 13.38 9.76 9.95
C ASP A 109 13.15 8.29 10.37
N ASP A 110 11.89 7.95 10.70
CA ASP A 110 11.45 6.62 11.14
C ASP A 110 10.98 5.79 9.91
N SER A 111 10.02 4.88 10.10
CA SER A 111 9.33 4.16 9.03
C SER A 111 8.21 4.98 8.40
N LEU A 112 8.15 5.01 7.06
CA LEU A 112 7.00 5.56 6.34
C LEU A 112 5.70 4.87 6.75
N GLU A 113 5.71 3.55 6.98
CA GLU A 113 4.50 2.79 7.31
C GLU A 113 3.88 3.27 8.63
N HIS A 114 4.73 3.54 9.63
CA HIS A 114 4.29 4.11 10.91
C HIS A 114 3.69 5.51 10.72
N LEU A 115 4.34 6.36 9.92
CA LEU A 115 3.83 7.69 9.59
C LEU A 115 2.45 7.61 8.90
N LEU A 116 2.28 6.67 7.97
CA LEU A 116 1.01 6.49 7.27
C LEU A 116 -0.11 5.99 8.19
N ASP A 117 0.22 5.13 9.16
CA ASP A 117 -0.72 4.67 10.17
C ASP A 117 -1.10 5.76 11.17
N GLU A 118 -0.20 6.70 11.48
CA GLU A 118 -0.52 7.90 12.26
C GLU A 118 -1.42 8.87 11.47
N VAL A 119 -1.05 9.19 10.23
CA VAL A 119 -1.72 10.19 9.40
C VAL A 119 -3.10 9.73 8.95
N ALA A 120 -3.22 8.47 8.55
CA ALA A 120 -4.44 7.89 8.02
C ALA A 120 -4.56 6.43 8.50
N PRO A 121 -4.98 6.21 9.76
CA PRO A 121 -5.08 4.87 10.33
C PRO A 121 -6.04 4.00 9.55
N PRO A 122 -5.75 2.69 9.40
CA PRO A 122 -6.57 1.78 8.64
C PRO A 122 -7.97 1.64 9.24
N THR A 123 -8.96 1.44 8.39
CA THR A 123 -10.33 1.20 8.85
C THR A 123 -10.52 -0.24 9.32
N ARG A 124 -11.61 -0.48 10.07
CA ARG A 124 -12.01 -1.83 10.48
C ARG A 124 -12.20 -2.77 9.28
N GLN A 125 -12.67 -2.23 8.15
CA GLN A 125 -12.82 -2.99 6.90
C GLN A 125 -11.47 -3.40 6.33
N GLU A 126 -10.48 -2.50 6.31
CA GLU A 126 -9.13 -2.82 5.86
C GLU A 126 -8.44 -3.86 6.77
N ILE A 127 -8.63 -3.75 8.09
CA ILE A 127 -8.11 -4.73 9.06
C ILE A 127 -8.73 -6.11 8.78
N ALA A 128 -10.06 -6.19 8.68
CA ALA A 128 -10.76 -7.45 8.38
C ALA A 128 -10.34 -8.04 7.02
N ALA A 129 -10.15 -7.20 6.00
CA ALA A 129 -9.67 -7.63 4.68
C ALA A 129 -8.21 -8.16 4.72
N ARG A 130 -7.36 -7.60 5.59
CA ARG A 130 -6.01 -8.09 5.81
C ARG A 130 -6.02 -9.45 6.51
N GLU A 131 -6.81 -9.60 7.56
CA GLU A 131 -6.97 -10.87 8.30
C GLU A 131 -7.52 -11.98 7.40
N GLY A 132 -8.54 -11.68 6.60
CA GLY A 132 -9.09 -12.63 5.62
C GLY A 132 -8.04 -13.10 4.60
N ARG A 133 -7.19 -12.20 4.09
CA ARG A 133 -6.09 -12.56 3.18
C ARG A 133 -5.08 -13.50 3.84
N ILE A 134 -4.67 -13.22 5.07
CA ILE A 134 -3.75 -14.09 5.83
C ILE A 134 -4.36 -15.47 6.01
N MET A 135 -5.62 -15.56 6.44
CA MET A 135 -6.31 -16.84 6.66
C MET A 135 -6.42 -17.67 5.36
N THR A 136 -6.68 -17.03 4.22
CA THR A 136 -6.71 -17.72 2.91
C THR A 136 -5.34 -18.17 2.42
N ALA A 137 -4.28 -17.40 2.69
CA ALA A 137 -2.91 -17.76 2.33
C ALA A 137 -2.41 -18.95 3.15
N THR A 138 -2.67 -18.94 4.47
CA THR A 138 -2.36 -20.07 5.36
C THR A 138 -3.11 -21.31 4.91
N ARG A 139 -4.43 -21.22 4.64
CA ARG A 139 -5.23 -22.37 4.21
C ARG A 139 -4.74 -22.99 2.89
N ARG A 140 -4.30 -22.18 1.91
CA ARG A 140 -3.67 -22.69 0.68
C ARG A 140 -2.35 -23.41 0.96
N SER A 141 -1.53 -22.89 1.88
CA SER A 141 -0.27 -23.53 2.28
C SER A 141 -0.52 -24.85 3.03
N SER A 142 -1.57 -24.94 3.85
CA SER A 142 -1.95 -26.17 4.55
C SER A 142 -2.42 -27.25 3.58
N LEU A 143 -3.33 -26.89 2.67
CA LEU A 143 -3.87 -27.82 1.68
C LEU A 143 -2.79 -28.34 0.73
N HIS A 144 -1.86 -27.48 0.28
CA HIS A 144 -0.79 -27.93 -0.60
C HIS A 144 0.19 -28.88 0.11
N ARG A 145 0.40 -28.70 1.41
CA ARG A 145 1.21 -29.62 2.23
C ARG A 145 0.51 -30.97 2.43
N GLU A 146 -0.78 -30.96 2.74
CA GLU A 146 -1.59 -32.19 2.89
C GLU A 146 -1.69 -32.96 1.56
N GLU A 147 -1.85 -32.25 0.44
CA GLU A 147 -1.92 -32.84 -0.89
C GLU A 147 -0.56 -33.45 -1.31
N SER A 148 0.56 -32.78 -1.02
CA SER A 148 1.90 -33.35 -1.20
C SER A 148 2.18 -34.56 -0.29
N GLU A 149 1.68 -34.56 0.95
CA GLU A 149 1.81 -35.70 1.86
C GLU A 149 0.99 -36.91 1.36
N LEU A 150 -0.22 -36.67 0.82
CA LEU A 150 -1.05 -37.73 0.23
C LEU A 150 -0.47 -38.27 -1.09
N GLU A 151 0.10 -37.42 -1.96
CA GLU A 151 0.82 -37.87 -3.16
C GLU A 151 2.07 -38.68 -2.80
N ALA A 152 2.83 -38.27 -1.79
CA ALA A 152 4.00 -39.01 -1.31
C ALA A 152 3.60 -40.38 -0.72
N ILE A 153 2.50 -40.44 0.03
CA ILE A 153 1.94 -41.71 0.53
C ILE A 153 1.47 -42.59 -0.64
N GLY A 154 0.76 -42.03 -1.61
CA GLY A 154 0.30 -42.75 -2.80
C GLY A 154 1.46 -43.33 -3.62
N SER A 155 2.52 -42.56 -3.82
CA SER A 155 3.74 -43.01 -4.49
C SER A 155 4.48 -44.09 -3.70
N ALA A 156 4.53 -43.99 -2.36
CA ALA A 156 5.15 -45.01 -1.51
C ALA A 156 4.36 -46.32 -1.52
N ILE A 157 3.02 -46.24 -1.56
CA ILE A 157 2.16 -47.42 -1.71
C ILE A 157 2.42 -48.06 -3.08
N ASP A 158 2.38 -47.30 -4.16
CA ASP A 158 2.61 -47.79 -5.54
C ASP A 158 3.98 -48.48 -5.72
N THR A 159 5.00 -47.99 -5.01
CA THR A 159 6.34 -48.62 -5.00
C THR A 159 6.39 -49.89 -4.14
N GLY A 160 5.63 -49.95 -3.04
CA GLY A 160 5.59 -51.11 -2.13
C GLY A 160 4.74 -52.28 -2.64
N TRP A 161 3.79 -52.06 -3.55
CA TRP A 161 3.06 -53.13 -4.23
C TRP A 161 3.90 -53.87 -5.27
N HIS A 162 4.97 -53.25 -5.77
CA HIS A 162 5.88 -53.88 -6.74
C HIS A 162 6.91 -54.85 -6.10
N GLU A 163 7.08 -54.83 -4.77
CA GLU A 163 7.98 -55.75 -4.04
C GLU A 163 7.26 -57.00 -3.48
N LEU A 164 5.91 -57.04 -3.50
CA LEU A 164 5.12 -58.16 -2.97
C LEU A 164 4.52 -59.08 -4.06
N GLU A 165 4.64 -58.73 -5.33
CA GLU A 165 4.23 -59.60 -6.46
C GLU A 165 5.35 -60.54 -6.97
N GLU A 166 6.56 -60.51 -6.41
CA GLU A 166 7.64 -61.46 -6.76
C GLU A 166 7.74 -62.69 -5.82
N GLU A 167 6.95 -62.76 -4.74
CA GLU A 167 6.99 -63.89 -3.78
C GLU A 167 5.76 -64.84 -3.80
N GLU A 168 4.80 -64.66 -4.72
CA GLU A 168 3.62 -65.56 -4.85
C GLU A 168 3.63 -66.49 -6.08
N ASP A 169 4.78 -66.69 -6.75
CA ASP A 169 4.92 -67.68 -7.84
C ASP A 169 5.69 -68.96 -7.46
N GLU A 170 6.13 -69.11 -6.19
CA GLU A 170 6.64 -70.38 -5.67
C GLU A 170 5.71 -70.90 -4.55
N VAL A 171 4.66 -71.64 -4.91
CA VAL A 171 4.08 -72.77 -4.16
C VAL A 171 2.75 -73.12 -4.84
N PHE A 172 2.78 -74.08 -5.77
CA PHE A 172 1.79 -75.16 -5.88
C PHE A 172 2.31 -76.21 -6.88
N GLY A 173 2.66 -77.40 -6.35
CA GLY A 173 2.89 -78.63 -7.12
C GLY A 173 1.60 -79.08 -7.84
N ASP A 174 1.58 -80.15 -8.63
CA ASP A 174 2.31 -81.41 -8.57
C ASP A 174 2.20 -82.15 -9.92
N ASP A 175 3.10 -83.11 -10.11
CA ASP A 175 2.88 -84.45 -10.69
C ASP A 175 2.78 -84.76 -12.21
N GLU A 176 3.27 -85.99 -12.47
CA GLU A 176 3.22 -86.88 -13.66
C GLU A 176 4.26 -86.66 -14.78
N GLU A 177 5.00 -87.66 -15.30
CA GLU A 177 4.85 -89.11 -15.30
C GLU A 177 6.16 -89.80 -15.78
N ALA A 178 6.30 -91.09 -15.44
CA ALA A 178 7.10 -92.17 -16.08
C ALA A 178 8.62 -92.32 -15.85
#